data_AF-A0A8H4PZG4-F1
#
_entry.id   AF-A0A8H4PZG4-F1
#
_cell.length_a   1.000
_cell.length_b   1.000
_cell.length_c   1.000
_cell.angle_alpha   90.00
_cell.angle_beta   90.00
_cell.angle_gamma   90.00
#
_symmetry.space_group_name_H-M   'P 1'
#
loop_
_entity.id
_entity.type
_entity.pdbx_description
1 polymer ?
#
loop_
_entity_poly.entity_id
_entity_poly.type
_entity_poly.pdbx_seq_one_letter_code
_entity_poly.pdbx_strand_id
1 'polypeptide(L)'
;MFAPPSAADEPRLELRSIPGPRPMSRRDSGPDLIAGYTTKDDIGDDGDDTVHEPLTFHHVPNCIQSEIAFPESGEPDAVDLVFVDFIQPWIVPALKLSGGDFGDGDVHMYMEETLTHKLGEWIRENWRC
;
A
#
# COMPACT_ATOMS: atom_id res chain seq x y z
N MET A 1 -8.14 -34.90 42.02
CA MET A 1 -7.34 -35.72 41.08
C MET A 1 -8.01 -35.58 39.73
N PHE A 2 -7.50 -34.70 38.87
CA PHE A 2 -8.07 -34.42 37.54
C PHE A 2 -7.36 -35.31 36.52
N ALA A 3 -8.12 -36.06 35.73
CA ALA A 3 -7.57 -36.87 34.63
C ALA A 3 -7.24 -35.97 33.43
N PRO A 4 -6.15 -36.24 32.69
CA PRO A 4 -5.85 -35.51 31.46
C PRO A 4 -6.89 -35.86 30.37
N PRO A 5 -7.25 -34.92 29.49
CA PRO A 5 -8.11 -35.21 28.36
C PRO A 5 -7.42 -36.15 27.36
N SER A 6 -8.24 -37.02 26.76
CA SER A 6 -7.85 -37.99 25.72
C SER A 6 -7.41 -37.27 24.44
N ALA A 7 -6.33 -37.74 23.83
CA ALA A 7 -5.67 -37.18 22.64
C ALA A 7 -6.44 -37.38 21.31
N ALA A 8 -7.77 -37.40 21.34
CA ALA A 8 -8.60 -37.70 20.17
C ALA A 8 -9.78 -36.72 20.09
N ASP A 9 -9.49 -35.46 19.74
CA ASP A 9 -10.32 -34.57 18.91
C ASP A 9 -9.75 -33.15 18.92
N GLU A 10 -8.50 -32.99 18.48
CA GLU A 10 -8.01 -31.68 18.02
C GLU A 10 -8.56 -31.49 16.60
N PRO A 11 -9.34 -30.43 16.31
CA PRO A 11 -9.84 -30.19 14.97
C PRO A 11 -8.64 -29.91 14.05
N ARG A 12 -8.27 -30.94 13.28
CA ARG A 12 -7.23 -30.88 12.26
C ARG A 12 -7.61 -29.79 11.26
N LEU A 13 -6.92 -28.66 11.32
CA LEU A 13 -7.04 -27.57 10.35
C LEU A 13 -6.55 -28.11 8.99
N GLU A 14 -7.47 -28.67 8.21
CA GLU A 14 -7.18 -29.10 6.84
C GLU A 14 -6.87 -27.85 6.00
N LEU A 15 -5.66 -27.84 5.42
CA LEU A 15 -5.20 -26.85 4.47
C LEU A 15 -6.17 -26.84 3.27
N ARG A 16 -6.80 -25.71 2.97
CA ARG A 16 -7.65 -25.57 1.79
C ARG A 16 -6.82 -25.81 0.54
N SER A 17 -7.16 -26.85 -0.23
CA SER A 17 -6.46 -27.24 -1.45
C SER A 17 -6.46 -26.10 -2.48
N ILE A 18 -5.27 -25.66 -2.92
CA ILE A 18 -5.08 -24.67 -3.98
C ILE A 18 -5.14 -25.37 -5.36
N PRO A 19 -5.82 -24.81 -6.39
CA PRO A 19 -5.90 -25.40 -7.73
C PRO A 19 -4.52 -25.50 -8.42
N GLY A 20 -4.29 -26.60 -9.14
CA GLY A 20 -2.99 -27.06 -9.64
C GLY A 20 -2.29 -26.24 -10.76
N PRO A 21 -1.06 -26.64 -11.15
CA PRO A 21 -0.08 -25.76 -11.77
C PRO A 21 -0.18 -25.60 -13.30
N ARG A 22 0.24 -24.42 -13.80
CA ARG A 22 0.53 -24.13 -15.21
C ARG A 22 1.97 -24.60 -15.54
N PRO A 23 2.28 -25.06 -16.76
CA PRO A 23 3.59 -25.63 -17.03
C PRO A 23 4.60 -24.50 -17.30
N MET A 24 5.62 -24.38 -16.45
CA MET A 24 6.86 -23.67 -16.77
C MET A 24 8.10 -24.43 -16.30
N SER A 25 9.17 -24.14 -17.03
CA SER A 25 10.40 -24.91 -17.16
C SER A 25 11.19 -25.13 -15.87
N ARG A 26 11.60 -26.39 -15.70
CA ARG A 26 12.52 -26.94 -14.71
C ARG A 26 13.76 -26.06 -14.41
N ARG A 27 13.78 -25.43 -13.24
CA ARG A 27 14.98 -25.20 -12.41
C ARG A 27 14.59 -25.28 -10.92
N ASP A 28 15.28 -26.17 -10.23
CA ASP A 28 15.24 -26.50 -8.80
C ASP A 28 13.96 -27.08 -8.17
N SER A 29 14.22 -28.03 -7.26
CA SER A 29 13.35 -29.14 -6.87
C SER A 29 12.49 -28.76 -5.66
N GLY A 30 11.72 -27.68 -5.76
CA GLY A 30 10.80 -27.22 -4.71
C GLY A 30 9.36 -27.22 -5.20
N PRO A 31 8.37 -27.26 -4.29
CA PRO A 31 6.99 -26.90 -4.65
C PRO A 31 6.97 -25.43 -5.09
N ASP A 32 6.06 -25.09 -6.02
CA ASP A 32 5.77 -23.69 -6.35
C ASP A 32 5.26 -23.00 -5.08
N LEU A 33 6.09 -22.13 -4.50
CA LEU A 33 5.75 -21.40 -3.29
C LEU A 33 4.77 -20.28 -3.62
N ILE A 34 3.87 -19.99 -2.68
CA ILE A 34 3.03 -18.79 -2.76
C ILE A 34 3.85 -17.57 -2.36
N ALA A 35 3.63 -16.44 -3.03
CA ALA A 35 4.28 -15.18 -2.67
C ALA A 35 3.83 -14.70 -1.28
N GLY A 36 4.78 -14.26 -0.46
CA GLY A 36 4.52 -13.83 0.91
C GLY A 36 5.73 -13.24 1.61
N TYR A 37 5.59 -13.05 2.92
CA TYR A 37 6.67 -12.48 3.72
C TYR A 37 7.83 -13.48 3.90
N THR A 38 9.05 -12.93 3.88
CA THR A 38 10.31 -13.62 4.20
C THR A 38 11.10 -12.72 5.14
N THR A 39 10.72 -12.78 6.41
CA THR A 39 11.15 -11.85 7.46
C THR A 39 12.60 -12.11 7.84
N LYS A 40 13.39 -11.04 7.97
CA LYS A 40 14.75 -11.10 8.49
C LYS A 40 14.87 -10.14 9.65
N ASP A 41 15.22 -10.66 10.82
CA ASP A 41 15.38 -9.89 12.03
C ASP A 41 16.64 -10.33 12.81
N ASP A 42 16.80 -9.79 14.02
CA ASP A 42 17.96 -10.06 14.87
C ASP A 42 18.04 -11.52 15.37
N ILE A 43 16.95 -12.28 15.27
CA ILE A 43 16.83 -13.67 15.72
C ILE A 43 17.01 -14.65 14.54
N GLY A 44 16.80 -14.22 13.29
CA GLY A 44 17.09 -15.02 12.10
C GLY A 44 16.17 -14.72 10.92
N ASP A 45 15.93 -15.74 10.09
CA ASP A 45 15.06 -15.69 8.92
C ASP A 45 14.08 -16.89 8.82
N ASP A 46 13.91 -17.65 9.91
CA ASP A 46 13.05 -18.84 9.99
C ASP A 46 11.80 -18.62 10.87
N GLY A 47 11.49 -17.36 11.20
CA GLY A 47 10.37 -16.98 12.08
C GLY A 47 8.99 -17.01 11.42
N ASP A 48 8.91 -17.02 10.09
CA ASP A 48 7.64 -17.09 9.37
C ASP A 48 7.01 -18.50 9.50
N ASP A 49 5.72 -18.59 9.80
CA ASP A 49 5.01 -19.85 10.05
C ASP A 49 4.74 -20.68 8.77
N THR A 50 4.91 -20.07 7.59
CA THR A 50 4.77 -20.68 6.26
C THR A 50 5.95 -20.28 5.37
N VAL A 51 6.47 -21.22 4.57
CA VAL A 51 7.54 -20.96 3.59
C VAL A 51 6.96 -20.27 2.34
N HIS A 52 7.50 -19.11 1.97
CA HIS A 52 7.00 -18.27 0.88
C HIS A 52 8.06 -17.97 -0.19
N GLU A 53 7.60 -17.62 -1.39
CA GLU A 53 8.40 -16.85 -2.35
C GLU A 53 8.48 -15.38 -1.87
N PRO A 54 9.68 -14.77 -1.78
CA PRO A 54 9.84 -13.38 -1.31
C PRO A 54 9.06 -12.35 -2.14
N LEU A 55 8.34 -11.45 -1.47
CA LEU A 55 7.74 -10.28 -2.12
C LEU A 55 8.81 -9.28 -2.59
N THR A 56 8.56 -8.65 -3.74
CA THR A 56 9.37 -7.52 -4.20
C THR A 56 8.89 -6.23 -3.55
N PHE A 57 9.82 -5.49 -2.93
CA PHE A 57 9.55 -4.18 -2.35
C PHE A 57 10.19 -3.08 -3.20
N HIS A 58 9.46 -1.99 -3.37
CA HIS A 58 9.95 -0.79 -4.07
C HIS A 58 9.99 0.38 -3.10
N HIS A 59 11.06 1.17 -3.17
CA HIS A 59 11.11 2.45 -2.48
C HIS A 59 10.12 3.42 -3.13
N VAL A 60 9.18 3.94 -2.34
CA VAL A 60 8.22 4.97 -2.76
C VAL A 60 8.51 6.27 -2.01
N PRO A 61 8.32 7.44 -2.65
CA PRO A 61 8.49 8.72 -1.98
C PRO A 61 7.40 8.96 -0.93
N ASN A 62 7.63 9.92 -0.04
CA ASN A 62 6.63 10.31 0.98
C ASN A 62 5.34 10.86 0.36
N CYS A 63 5.47 11.58 -0.76
CA CYS A 63 4.36 12.20 -1.49
C CYS A 63 4.49 11.91 -2.98
N ILE A 64 3.35 11.79 -3.64
CA ILE A 64 3.21 11.81 -5.09
C ILE A 64 2.35 13.01 -5.47
N GLN A 65 2.51 13.54 -6.68
CA GLN A 65 1.74 14.68 -7.17
C GLN A 65 1.20 14.41 -8.57
N SER A 66 0.16 15.17 -8.93
CA SER A 66 -0.34 15.26 -10.29
C SER A 66 -0.49 16.73 -10.66
N GLU A 67 0.03 17.11 -11.81
CA GLU A 67 -0.16 18.44 -12.39
C GLU A 67 -1.42 18.40 -13.26
N ILE A 68 -2.39 19.26 -12.96
CA ILE A 68 -3.69 19.26 -13.62
C ILE A 68 -3.92 20.64 -14.24
N ALA A 69 -4.27 20.67 -15.53
CA ALA A 69 -4.57 21.89 -16.27
C ALA A 69 -3.43 22.91 -16.36
N PHE A 70 -2.18 22.46 -16.27
CA PHE A 70 -1.01 23.30 -16.51
C PHE A 70 -0.91 23.66 -18.01
N PRO A 71 -0.35 24.83 -18.37
CA PRO A 71 -0.20 25.23 -19.76
C PRO A 71 0.71 24.26 -20.53
N GLU A 72 0.43 24.05 -21.83
CA GLU A 72 1.25 23.19 -22.69
C GLU A 72 2.70 23.70 -22.84
N SER A 73 2.91 25.00 -22.64
CA SER A 73 4.23 25.63 -22.65
C SER A 73 4.33 26.74 -21.62
N GLY A 74 5.45 26.77 -20.89
CA GLY A 74 5.74 27.77 -19.86
C GLY A 74 5.29 27.32 -18.46
N GLU A 75 5.51 28.19 -17.49
CA GLU A 75 5.05 27.99 -16.11
C GLU A 75 3.71 28.69 -15.91
N PRO A 76 2.78 28.13 -15.12
CA PRO A 76 1.56 28.83 -14.74
C PRO A 76 1.87 30.05 -13.88
N ASP A 77 1.12 31.14 -14.08
CA ASP A 77 1.27 32.37 -13.27
C ASP A 77 0.91 32.13 -11.79
N ALA A 78 -0.04 31.23 -11.54
CA ALA A 78 -0.48 30.81 -10.21
C ALA A 78 -1.02 29.37 -10.25
N VAL A 79 -0.90 28.66 -9.13
CA VAL A 79 -1.39 27.28 -8.97
C VAL A 79 -2.11 27.10 -7.65
N ASP A 80 -3.18 26.31 -7.67
CA ASP A 80 -3.80 25.80 -6.44
C ASP A 80 -3.06 24.53 -6.00
N LEU A 81 -2.38 24.59 -4.85
CA LEU A 81 -1.78 23.40 -4.26
C LEU A 81 -2.82 22.67 -3.42
N VAL A 82 -3.43 21.64 -4.00
CA VAL A 82 -4.44 20.80 -3.34
C VAL A 82 -3.76 19.61 -2.65
N PHE A 83 -4.04 19.42 -1.36
CA PHE A 83 -3.48 18.34 -0.56
C PHE A 83 -4.49 17.82 0.47
N VAL A 84 -4.20 16.66 1.06
CA VAL A 84 -5.04 16.11 2.14
C VAL A 84 -4.75 16.86 3.44
N ASP A 85 -5.79 17.33 4.12
CA ASP A 85 -5.70 18.22 5.28
C ASP A 85 -4.67 17.81 6.35
N PHE A 86 -4.56 16.51 6.67
CA PHE A 86 -3.65 16.05 7.71
C PHE A 86 -2.19 16.34 7.38
N ILE A 87 -1.80 16.52 6.11
CA ILE A 87 -0.42 16.83 5.74
C ILE A 87 -0.07 18.33 5.78
N GLN A 88 -1.02 19.21 6.14
CA GLN A 88 -0.77 20.66 6.28
C GLN A 88 0.47 21.00 7.14
N PRO A 89 0.74 20.32 8.29
CA PRO A 89 1.91 20.63 9.11
C PRO A 89 3.26 20.41 8.42
N TRP A 90 3.29 19.68 7.30
CA TRP A 90 4.49 19.52 6.46
C TRP A 90 4.47 20.44 5.24
N ILE A 91 3.29 20.72 4.67
CA ILE A 91 3.14 21.58 3.49
C ILE A 91 3.47 23.04 3.80
N VAL A 92 2.91 23.62 4.88
CA VAL A 92 3.13 25.04 5.20
C VAL A 92 4.62 25.34 5.43
N PRO A 93 5.37 24.55 6.23
CA PRO A 93 6.82 24.74 6.34
C PRO A 93 7.57 24.52 5.02
N ALA A 94 7.17 23.54 4.21
CA ALA A 94 7.81 23.29 2.91
C ALA A 94 7.65 24.50 1.97
N LEU A 95 6.47 25.11 1.92
CA LEU A 95 6.23 26.33 1.13
C LEU A 95 7.09 27.51 1.62
N LYS A 96 7.24 27.67 2.94
CA LYS A 96 8.14 28.68 3.51
C LYS A 96 9.60 28.44 3.14
N LEU A 97 10.07 27.19 3.20
CA LEU A 97 11.43 26.81 2.82
C LEU A 97 11.70 27.03 1.34
N SER A 98 10.68 26.88 0.49
CA SER A 98 10.74 27.14 -0.95
C SER A 98 10.71 28.63 -1.30
N GLY A 99 10.66 29.53 -0.31
CA GLY A 99 10.67 30.99 -0.50
C GLY A 99 9.29 31.64 -0.59
N GLY A 100 8.21 30.88 -0.38
CA GLY A 100 6.86 31.43 -0.22
C GLY A 100 6.63 31.98 1.18
N ASP A 101 5.60 32.81 1.34
CA ASP A 101 5.14 33.30 2.65
C ASP A 101 3.67 32.91 2.85
N PHE A 102 3.46 31.64 3.21
CA PHE A 102 2.15 31.04 3.43
C PHE A 102 1.99 30.56 4.86
N GLY A 103 0.79 30.65 5.42
CA GLY A 103 0.43 30.17 6.74
C GLY A 103 -0.90 29.42 6.75
N ASP A 104 -1.33 29.00 7.94
CA ASP A 104 -2.58 28.25 8.11
C ASP A 104 -3.81 29.04 7.65
N GLY A 105 -3.74 30.37 7.64
CA GLY A 105 -4.82 31.24 7.17
C GLY A 105 -5.03 31.24 5.65
N ASP A 106 -4.02 30.79 4.88
CA ASP A 106 -4.09 30.69 3.42
C ASP A 106 -4.65 29.35 2.95
N VAL A 107 -4.88 28.41 3.87
CA VAL A 107 -5.42 27.09 3.57
C VAL A 107 -6.94 27.13 3.63
N HIS A 108 -7.57 26.68 2.55
CA HIS A 108 -9.02 26.65 2.41
C HIS A 108 -9.48 25.27 1.96
N MET A 109 -10.71 24.91 2.33
CA MET A 109 -11.34 23.67 1.88
C MET A 109 -11.55 23.73 0.36
N TYR A 110 -10.93 22.80 -0.36
CA TYR A 110 -11.10 22.64 -1.81
C TYR A 110 -12.30 21.75 -2.16
N MET A 111 -12.47 20.65 -1.40
CA MET A 111 -13.48 19.62 -1.63
C MET A 111 -13.86 18.97 -0.29
N GLU A 112 -15.14 18.59 -0.12
CA GLU A 112 -15.62 17.90 1.09
C GLU A 112 -15.39 16.38 1.03
N GLU A 113 -15.40 15.80 -0.17
CA GLU A 113 -15.23 14.37 -0.36
C GLU A 113 -13.79 13.88 -0.13
N THR A 114 -13.68 12.65 0.36
CA THR A 114 -12.38 12.00 0.59
C THR A 114 -11.82 11.37 -0.69
N LEU A 115 -10.50 11.14 -0.70
CA LEU A 115 -9.84 10.37 -1.77
C LEU A 115 -10.52 9.01 -2.00
N THR A 116 -10.88 8.30 -0.93
CA THR A 116 -11.57 7.02 -1.02
C THR A 116 -12.92 7.13 -1.74
N HIS A 117 -13.67 8.20 -1.46
CA HIS A 117 -14.94 8.45 -2.13
C HIS A 117 -14.74 8.69 -3.64
N LYS A 118 -13.82 9.59 -4.01
CA LYS A 118 -13.50 9.89 -5.42
C LYS A 118 -12.93 8.70 -6.17
N LEU A 119 -12.08 7.90 -5.53
CA LEU A 119 -11.57 6.66 -6.13
C LEU A 119 -12.71 5.66 -6.38
N GLY A 120 -13.67 5.55 -5.44
CA GLY A 120 -14.85 4.70 -5.62
C GLY A 120 -15.79 5.17 -6.74
N GLU A 121 -15.97 6.49 -6.91
CA GLU A 121 -16.65 7.06 -8.08
C GLU A 121 -15.93 6.69 -9.38
N TRP A 122 -14.62 6.92 -9.45
CA TRP A 122 -13.81 6.62 -10.61
C TRP A 122 -13.87 5.14 -11.00
N ILE A 123 -13.75 4.22 -10.03
CA ILE A 123 -13.83 2.77 -10.29
C ILE A 123 -15.21 2.41 -10.87
N ARG A 124 -16.31 2.92 -10.28
CA ARG A 124 -17.68 2.61 -10.77
C ARG A 124 -17.89 3.04 -12.22
N GLU A 125 -17.29 4.16 -12.61
CA GLU A 125 -17.45 4.71 -13.96
C GLU A 125 -16.55 4.04 -14.98
N ASN A 126 -15.30 3.74 -14.60
CA ASN A 126 -14.23 3.35 -15.53
C ASN A 126 -13.95 1.84 -15.52
N TRP A 127 -14.25 1.14 -14.42
CA TRP A 127 -14.00 -0.29 -14.30
C TRP A 127 -15.29 -1.09 -14.48
N ARG A 128 -15.70 -1.25 -15.75
CA ARG A 128 -16.84 -2.11 -16.09
C ARG A 128 -16.42 -3.58 -16.10
N CYS A 129 -17.26 -4.43 -15.51
CA CYS A 129 -17.13 -5.89 -15.56
C CYS A 129 -17.47 -6.45 -16.94
#